data_AF-A0A8B8EZ71-F1
#
_entry.id   AF-A0A8B8EZ71-F1
#
_cell.length_a   1.000
_cell.length_b   1.000
_cell.length_c   1.000
_cell.angle_alpha   90.00
_cell.angle_beta   90.00
_cell.angle_gamma   90.00
#
_symmetry.space_group_name_H-M   'P 1'
#
loop_
_entity.id
_entity.type
_entity.pdbx_description
1 polymer ?
#
loop_
_entity_poly.entity_id
_entity_poly.type
_entity_poly.pdbx_seq_one_letter_code
_entity_poly.pdbx_strand_id
1 'polypeptide(L)'
;MAKLFRNVKLQDRFNTEVFTFQLPAKLIKDNAQTAFSKDFIYGYQKWTATFVKSERHLGAFLRLRTATPYVVCRVDYAFTMVNTEHFTKNETFIEKGSDFTKDGDTRGRQTFISLEDLVSRTFIQQTGEFLVELELRHVITVMECFVRIPKDYQAKYATNTKLETPYFSFGLFDWSLSLYPNTPTQDTEGNVAVQLHRHTNFDHLCRVQYDIKIGEHQAFESGTIEQWLDGGGNGDPYIIGSTIHVLARGRSTVRVRVNMYSVVSISEASLPVLNKNRNRVHLYDKDKQAWMLESDTSGKYLAFKLYYTDVSHVPRKCTRLVSFDLAVLSVDLDRPTIKASNGPFNRYYVQEDLDEGFKMHTNIPVRELQNPRCEFLSADDQKVTVHIHWMDSHLLTTPTYHGLDDVSRLHKHQMMREILALQSENYALEKQLYSYQKSIARTHSRGQSESEDYPPERSDYPPARNHYQR
;
A
#
# COMPACT_ATOMS: atom_id res chain seq x y z
N MET A 1 -15.93 -1.50 19.51
CA MET A 1 -15.32 -1.14 18.21
C MET A 1 -13.91 -0.65 18.49
N ALA A 2 -12.94 -1.10 17.70
CA ALA A 2 -11.58 -0.58 17.68
C ALA A 2 -11.61 0.74 16.90
N LYS A 3 -11.17 1.84 17.51
CA LYS A 3 -11.25 3.15 16.86
C LYS A 3 -9.91 3.47 16.21
N LEU A 4 -9.89 3.77 14.91
CA LEU A 4 -8.66 4.24 14.26
C LEU A 4 -8.31 5.60 14.83
N PHE A 5 -7.23 5.66 15.59
CA PHE A 5 -6.77 6.84 16.31
C PHE A 5 -5.78 7.65 15.47
N ARG A 6 -4.97 6.96 14.67
CA ARG A 6 -3.85 7.54 13.91
C ARG A 6 -3.47 6.65 12.72
N ASN A 7 -3.00 7.26 11.64
CA ASN A 7 -2.27 6.62 10.54
C ASN A 7 -0.96 7.40 10.33
N VAL A 8 0.17 6.68 10.20
CA VAL A 8 1.47 7.28 9.89
C VAL A 8 2.08 6.56 8.70
N LYS A 9 2.46 7.30 7.67
CA LYS A 9 3.19 6.79 6.50
C LYS A 9 4.68 6.96 6.70
N LEU A 10 5.44 5.86 6.62
CA LEU A 10 6.89 5.90 6.85
C LEU A 10 7.70 6.31 5.63
N GLN A 11 7.06 6.40 4.45
CA GLN A 11 7.67 6.80 3.17
C GLN A 11 8.92 5.98 2.81
N ASP A 12 8.93 4.70 3.18
CA ASP A 12 9.99 3.79 2.78
C ASP A 12 9.67 3.11 1.45
N ARG A 13 10.65 2.39 0.90
CA ARG A 13 10.50 1.64 -0.37
C ARG A 13 9.45 0.53 -0.34
N PHE A 14 8.90 0.23 0.83
CA PHE A 14 7.92 -0.83 1.05
C PHE A 14 6.50 -0.29 1.22
N ASN A 15 6.35 1.04 1.10
CA ASN A 15 5.13 1.78 1.35
C ASN A 15 4.54 1.46 2.73
N THR A 16 5.41 1.40 3.75
CA THR A 16 4.97 1.01 5.10
C THR A 16 4.05 2.07 5.72
N GLU A 17 2.92 1.61 6.26
CA GLU A 17 2.00 2.43 7.05
C GLU A 17 1.72 1.80 8.41
N VAL A 18 1.62 2.64 9.45
CA VAL A 18 1.31 2.24 10.81
C VAL A 18 -0.04 2.81 11.22
N PHE A 19 -1.02 1.93 11.36
CA PHE A 19 -2.36 2.25 11.86
C PHE A 19 -2.41 2.03 13.37
N THR A 20 -2.81 3.02 14.15
CA THR A 20 -2.99 2.86 15.60
C THR A 20 -4.46 2.81 15.93
N PHE A 21 -4.87 1.75 16.61
CA PHE A 21 -6.22 1.55 17.09
C PHE A 21 -6.30 1.72 18.60
N GLN A 22 -7.34 2.41 19.05
CA GLN A 22 -7.72 2.50 20.44
C GLN A 22 -8.80 1.45 20.74
N LEU A 23 -8.49 0.52 21.63
CA LEU A 23 -9.40 -0.52 22.09
C LEU A 23 -10.05 -0.12 23.40
N PRO A 24 -11.38 -0.30 23.54
CA PRO A 24 -12.09 0.12 24.73
C PRO A 24 -11.87 -0.84 25.90
N ALA A 25 -11.76 -0.30 27.12
CA ALA A 25 -11.64 -1.03 28.40
C ALA A 25 -12.62 -2.21 28.52
N LYS A 26 -13.84 -2.00 28.04
CA LYS A 26 -14.95 -2.96 28.13
C LYS A 26 -14.72 -4.27 27.40
N LEU A 27 -13.77 -4.32 26.45
CA LEU A 27 -13.41 -5.56 25.76
C LEU A 27 -12.90 -6.62 26.75
N ILE A 28 -12.31 -6.20 27.88
CA ILE A 28 -11.81 -7.11 28.92
C ILE A 28 -12.83 -7.29 30.03
N LYS A 29 -13.60 -6.24 30.37
CA LYS A 29 -14.53 -6.25 31.50
C LYS A 29 -15.89 -6.88 31.21
N ASP A 30 -16.40 -6.75 29.99
CA ASP A 30 -17.75 -7.20 29.63
C ASP A 30 -17.74 -8.61 28.98
N ASN A 31 -18.93 -9.16 28.76
CA ASN A 31 -19.19 -10.31 27.89
C ASN A 31 -18.88 -10.01 26.40
N ALA A 32 -18.40 -8.81 26.06
CA ALA A 32 -18.02 -8.46 24.71
C ALA A 32 -16.82 -9.32 24.27
N GLN A 33 -17.07 -10.26 23.36
CA GLN A 33 -16.04 -11.18 22.86
C GLN A 33 -15.20 -10.57 21.73
N THR A 34 -15.69 -9.55 21.02
CA THR A 34 -15.04 -9.06 19.81
C THR A 34 -15.10 -7.55 19.66
N ALA A 35 -14.02 -6.94 19.20
CA ALA A 35 -13.96 -5.57 18.72
C ALA A 35 -13.40 -5.55 17.29
N PHE A 36 -14.10 -4.89 16.37
CA PHE A 36 -13.64 -4.67 15.00
C PHE A 36 -13.40 -3.18 14.75
N SER A 37 -12.51 -2.84 13.82
CA SER A 37 -12.33 -1.48 13.33
C SER A 37 -13.40 -1.11 12.30
N LYS A 38 -13.55 0.18 12.00
CA LYS A 38 -14.10 0.56 10.69
C LYS A 38 -13.15 0.12 9.59
N ASP A 39 -13.67 0.04 8.37
CA ASP A 39 -12.84 -0.21 7.20
C ASP A 39 -11.83 0.91 7.03
N PHE A 40 -10.58 0.53 6.77
CA PHE A 40 -9.50 1.44 6.40
C PHE A 40 -8.86 0.96 5.10
N ILE A 41 -8.19 1.87 4.40
CA ILE A 41 -7.57 1.59 3.10
C ILE A 41 -6.07 1.48 3.30
N TYR A 42 -5.46 0.48 2.67
CA TYR A 42 -4.02 0.34 2.57
C TYR A 42 -3.70 -0.46 1.31
N GLY A 43 -2.74 0.01 0.50
CA GLY A 43 -2.36 -0.70 -0.72
C GLY A 43 -3.50 -0.83 -1.73
N TYR A 44 -4.37 0.18 -1.82
CA TYR A 44 -5.58 0.16 -2.66
C TYR A 44 -6.57 -0.96 -2.30
N GLN A 45 -6.42 -1.59 -1.14
CA GLN A 45 -7.31 -2.61 -0.64
C GLN A 45 -8.02 -2.14 0.62
N LYS A 46 -9.20 -2.70 0.88
CA LYS A 46 -10.00 -2.36 2.06
C LYS A 46 -9.78 -3.41 3.14
N TRP A 47 -9.46 -2.96 4.34
CA TRP A 47 -9.08 -3.83 5.45
C TRP A 47 -9.91 -3.55 6.69
N THR A 48 -10.04 -4.56 7.55
CA THR A 48 -10.58 -4.43 8.91
C THR A 48 -9.64 -5.12 9.90
N ALA A 49 -9.34 -4.48 11.02
CA ALA A 49 -8.66 -5.08 12.15
C ALA A 49 -9.69 -5.61 13.14
N THR A 50 -9.56 -6.87 13.56
CA THR A 50 -10.48 -7.55 14.48
C THR A 50 -9.71 -8.09 15.68
N PHE A 51 -10.27 -7.89 16.86
CA PHE A 51 -9.71 -8.30 18.14
C PHE A 51 -10.71 -9.18 18.85
N VAL A 52 -10.33 -10.42 19.15
CA VAL A 52 -11.22 -11.44 19.70
C VAL A 52 -10.71 -11.87 21.06
N LYS A 53 -11.48 -11.59 22.10
CA LYS A 53 -11.22 -12.06 23.47
C LYS A 53 -11.69 -13.52 23.59
N SER A 54 -10.77 -14.36 24.01
CA SER A 54 -11.02 -15.71 24.54
C SER A 54 -10.99 -15.68 26.08
N GLU A 55 -11.09 -16.84 26.73
CA GLU A 55 -11.01 -16.95 28.18
C GLU A 55 -9.67 -16.44 28.76
N ARG A 56 -8.56 -16.67 28.06
CA ARG A 56 -7.21 -16.38 28.57
C ARG A 56 -6.42 -15.38 27.75
N HIS A 57 -6.80 -15.17 26.49
CA HIS A 57 -6.04 -14.35 25.55
C HIS A 57 -6.93 -13.38 24.79
N LEU A 58 -6.33 -12.28 24.39
CA LEU A 58 -6.81 -11.45 23.29
C LEU A 58 -6.09 -11.92 22.01
N GLY A 59 -6.85 -12.19 20.96
CA GLY A 59 -6.36 -12.43 19.61
C GLY A 59 -6.51 -11.20 18.73
N ALA A 60 -5.70 -11.10 17.67
CA ALA A 60 -5.75 -10.03 16.69
C ALA A 60 -5.69 -10.60 15.26
N PHE A 61 -6.57 -10.09 14.40
CA PHE A 61 -6.77 -10.57 13.05
C PHE A 61 -6.89 -9.40 12.08
N LEU A 62 -6.25 -9.53 10.93
CA LEU A 62 -6.42 -8.67 9.77
C LEU A 62 -7.36 -9.36 8.79
N ARG A 63 -8.31 -8.60 8.24
CA ARG A 63 -9.26 -9.11 7.25
C ARG A 63 -9.27 -8.24 6.00
N LEU A 64 -9.14 -8.87 4.84
CA LEU A 64 -9.33 -8.25 3.53
C LEU A 64 -10.83 -8.20 3.20
N ARG A 65 -11.36 -7.00 2.97
CA ARG A 65 -12.80 -6.76 2.68
C ARG A 65 -13.11 -6.75 1.20
N THR A 66 -12.10 -6.58 0.36
CA THR A 66 -12.15 -6.52 -1.11
C THR A 66 -11.74 -7.84 -1.75
N ALA A 67 -11.85 -8.96 -1.03
CA ALA A 67 -11.46 -10.27 -1.53
C ALA A 67 -12.45 -10.74 -2.62
N THR A 68 -11.97 -10.94 -3.84
CA THR A 68 -12.73 -11.48 -4.97
C THR A 68 -12.16 -12.83 -5.44
N PRO A 69 -12.93 -13.65 -6.18
CA PRO A 69 -12.37 -14.84 -6.82
C PRO A 69 -11.17 -14.46 -7.69
N TYR A 70 -10.22 -15.40 -7.86
CA TYR A 70 -9.04 -15.24 -8.72
C TYR A 70 -8.04 -14.16 -8.27
N VAL A 71 -8.30 -13.44 -7.19
CA VAL A 71 -7.38 -12.45 -6.63
C VAL A 71 -6.65 -13.01 -5.41
N VAL A 72 -5.34 -12.77 -5.38
CA VAL A 72 -4.49 -12.95 -4.21
C VAL A 72 -3.91 -11.60 -3.84
N CYS A 73 -4.18 -11.16 -2.61
CA CYS A 73 -3.51 -10.02 -2.01
C CYS A 73 -2.47 -10.53 -1.00
N ARG A 74 -1.20 -10.25 -1.24
CA ARG A 74 -0.10 -10.61 -0.35
C ARG A 74 0.35 -9.38 0.43
N VAL A 75 0.54 -9.49 1.74
CA VAL A 75 1.01 -8.38 2.59
C VAL A 75 1.85 -8.89 3.75
N ASP A 76 2.85 -8.09 4.15
CA ASP A 76 3.53 -8.24 5.44
C ASP A 76 2.80 -7.39 6.48
N TYR A 77 2.51 -7.96 7.64
CA TYR A 77 1.89 -7.20 8.72
C TYR A 77 2.43 -7.55 10.10
N ALA A 78 2.34 -6.59 11.01
CA ALA A 78 2.66 -6.79 12.42
C ALA A 78 1.62 -6.13 13.31
N PHE A 79 1.15 -6.85 14.32
CA PHE A 79 0.36 -6.28 15.40
C PHE A 79 1.23 -6.10 16.63
N THR A 80 1.20 -4.89 17.21
CA THR A 80 1.98 -4.50 18.38
C THR A 80 1.05 -3.93 19.45
N MET A 81 0.98 -4.57 20.61
CA MET A 81 0.30 -4.03 21.79
C MET A 81 1.28 -3.06 22.46
N VAL A 82 0.89 -1.79 22.56
CA VAL A 82 1.77 -0.74 23.02
C VAL A 82 1.76 -0.68 24.54
N ASN A 83 2.91 -0.90 25.14
CA ASN A 83 3.12 -0.68 26.56
C ASN A 83 3.21 0.81 26.86
N THR A 84 2.55 1.28 27.93
CA THR A 84 2.50 2.72 28.25
C THR A 84 3.78 3.26 28.88
N GLU A 85 4.63 2.38 29.42
CA GLU A 85 5.85 2.75 30.12
C GLU A 85 7.07 2.74 29.19
N HIS A 86 7.28 1.66 28.44
CA HIS A 86 8.46 1.52 27.59
C HIS A 86 8.26 0.60 26.38
N PHE A 87 8.76 0.99 25.21
CA PHE A 87 8.54 0.27 23.95
C PHE A 87 9.17 -1.13 23.90
N THR A 88 10.23 -1.38 24.66
CA THR A 88 10.84 -2.73 24.76
C THR A 88 9.94 -3.75 25.46
N LYS A 89 8.91 -3.28 26.17
CA LYS A 89 7.89 -4.12 26.82
C LYS A 89 6.68 -4.38 25.92
N ASN A 90 6.67 -3.84 24.70
CA ASN A 90 5.58 -4.08 23.74
C ASN A 90 5.48 -5.58 23.41
N GLU A 91 4.26 -6.07 23.25
CA GLU A 91 4.03 -7.43 22.73
C GLU A 91 3.73 -7.36 21.24
N THR A 92 4.48 -8.09 20.43
CA THR A 92 4.40 -8.01 18.97
C THR A 92 4.39 -9.39 18.34
N PHE A 93 3.56 -9.58 17.31
CA PHE A 93 3.77 -10.65 16.35
C PHE A 93 3.83 -10.11 14.93
N ILE A 94 4.59 -10.80 14.09
CA ILE A 94 4.87 -10.41 12.70
C ILE A 94 4.52 -11.60 11.82
N GLU A 95 3.81 -11.34 10.73
CA GLU A 95 3.51 -12.30 9.66
C GLU A 95 4.02 -11.73 8.33
N LYS A 96 4.81 -12.51 7.61
CA LYS A 96 5.43 -12.10 6.34
C LYS A 96 4.81 -12.85 5.17
N GLY A 97 4.60 -12.17 4.05
CA GLY A 97 4.09 -12.76 2.81
C GLY A 97 2.74 -13.45 2.98
N SER A 98 1.85 -12.91 3.84
CA SER A 98 0.55 -13.52 4.10
C SER A 98 -0.38 -13.34 2.90
N ASP A 99 -0.88 -14.46 2.36
CA ASP A 99 -1.84 -14.47 1.26
C ASP A 99 -3.28 -14.40 1.77
N PHE A 100 -3.99 -13.41 1.24
CA PHE A 100 -5.42 -13.19 1.42
C PHE A 100 -6.14 -13.47 0.11
N THR A 101 -7.13 -14.36 0.17
CA THR A 101 -7.95 -14.77 -0.98
C THR A 101 -9.43 -14.71 -0.58
N LYS A 102 -10.35 -14.94 -1.52
CA LYS A 102 -11.79 -15.02 -1.19
C LYS A 102 -12.11 -16.08 -0.13
N ASP A 103 -11.46 -17.23 -0.20
CA ASP A 103 -11.70 -18.35 0.72
C ASP A 103 -10.87 -18.24 2.02
N GLY A 104 -9.88 -17.34 2.03
CA GLY A 104 -8.98 -17.09 3.15
C GLY A 104 -8.76 -15.61 3.35
N ASP A 105 -9.83 -14.86 3.59
CA ASP A 105 -9.84 -13.39 3.67
C ASP A 105 -9.34 -12.85 5.02
N THR A 106 -9.09 -13.71 6.00
CA THR A 106 -8.75 -13.35 7.38
C THR A 106 -7.52 -14.11 7.85
N ARG A 107 -6.54 -13.39 8.40
CA ARG A 107 -5.30 -13.93 8.97
C ARG A 107 -5.00 -13.27 10.32
N GLY A 108 -4.32 -13.97 11.21
CA GLY A 108 -3.97 -13.41 12.51
C GLY A 108 -3.60 -14.47 13.53
N ARG A 109 -3.55 -14.07 14.80
CA ARG A 109 -3.24 -14.96 15.92
C ARG A 109 -4.32 -14.89 16.98
N GLN A 110 -4.75 -16.06 17.44
CA GLN A 110 -5.73 -16.20 18.51
C GLN A 110 -5.11 -15.91 19.89
N THR A 111 -3.81 -16.17 20.06
CA THR A 111 -3.03 -15.92 21.27
C THR A 111 -2.03 -14.79 21.03
N PHE A 112 -2.53 -13.55 20.95
CA PHE A 112 -1.67 -12.38 20.77
C PHE A 112 -1.08 -11.91 22.10
N ILE A 113 -1.92 -11.68 23.11
CA ILE A 113 -1.47 -11.32 24.46
C ILE A 113 -2.38 -11.99 25.50
N SER A 114 -1.83 -12.43 26.63
CA SER A 114 -2.63 -12.96 27.73
C SER A 114 -3.43 -11.83 28.39
N LEU A 115 -4.62 -12.14 28.91
CA LEU A 115 -5.43 -11.15 29.63
C LEU A 115 -4.77 -10.75 30.97
N GLU A 116 -3.98 -11.64 31.55
CA GLU A 116 -3.20 -11.38 32.77
C GLU A 116 -2.10 -10.34 32.52
N ASP A 117 -1.31 -10.51 31.46
CA ASP A 117 -0.25 -9.58 31.07
C ASP A 117 -0.84 -8.22 30.72
N LEU A 118 -1.97 -8.20 30.00
CA LEU A 118 -2.65 -6.98 29.60
C LEU A 118 -3.05 -6.11 30.81
N VAL A 119 -3.40 -6.73 31.94
CA VAL A 119 -3.77 -6.05 33.18
C VAL A 119 -2.55 -5.73 34.06
N SER A 120 -1.60 -6.65 34.16
CA SER A 120 -0.47 -6.55 35.10
C SER A 120 0.70 -5.71 34.58
N ARG A 121 0.91 -5.64 33.26
CA ARG A 121 2.11 -5.06 32.64
C ARG A 121 1.86 -3.70 31.97
N THR A 122 1.14 -2.78 32.61
CA THR A 122 1.02 -1.37 32.17
C THR A 122 0.63 -1.13 30.69
N PHE A 123 -0.16 -2.02 30.10
CA PHE A 123 -0.72 -1.84 28.75
C PHE A 123 -2.00 -1.00 28.74
N ILE A 124 -2.66 -0.87 29.91
CA ILE A 124 -3.87 -0.08 30.07
C ILE A 124 -3.48 1.38 30.30
N GLN A 125 -4.00 2.30 29.49
CA GLN A 125 -3.85 3.73 29.75
C GLN A 125 -4.66 4.16 30.97
N GLN A 126 -4.38 5.35 31.50
CA GLN A 126 -5.13 5.95 32.61
C GLN A 126 -6.63 6.10 32.29
N THR A 127 -6.99 6.29 31.00
CA THR A 127 -8.37 6.34 30.52
C THR A 127 -9.05 4.97 30.44
N GLY A 128 -8.32 3.88 30.71
CA GLY A 128 -8.79 2.50 30.64
C GLY A 128 -8.64 1.85 29.25
N GLU A 129 -8.15 2.58 28.25
CA GLU A 129 -8.04 2.10 26.87
C GLU A 129 -6.66 1.54 26.55
N PHE A 130 -6.57 0.68 25.54
CA PHE A 130 -5.32 0.08 25.08
C PHE A 130 -5.02 0.56 23.67
N LEU A 131 -3.74 0.66 23.33
CA LEU A 131 -3.31 0.99 21.98
C LEU A 131 -2.73 -0.24 21.31
N VAL A 132 -3.23 -0.51 20.11
CA VAL A 132 -2.66 -1.53 19.21
C VAL A 132 -2.20 -0.86 17.93
N GLU A 133 -0.94 -1.03 17.59
CA GLU A 133 -0.39 -0.64 16.30
C GLU A 133 -0.46 -1.82 15.33
N LEU A 134 -0.93 -1.56 14.11
CA LEU A 134 -0.90 -2.45 12.97
C LEU A 134 0.03 -1.83 11.93
N GLU A 135 1.20 -2.41 11.74
CA GLU A 135 2.12 -2.09 10.64
C GLU A 135 1.74 -2.94 9.42
N LEU A 136 1.57 -2.31 8.26
CA LEU A 136 1.37 -2.98 6.97
C LEU A 136 2.45 -2.51 5.99
N ARG A 137 3.04 -3.44 5.23
CA ARG A 137 4.06 -3.14 4.22
C ARG A 137 4.07 -4.18 3.10
N HIS A 138 4.73 -3.88 1.98
CA HIS A 138 4.91 -4.82 0.86
C HIS A 138 3.61 -5.45 0.32
N VAL A 139 2.58 -4.64 0.15
CA VAL A 139 1.32 -5.14 -0.42
C VAL A 139 1.46 -5.38 -1.92
N ILE A 140 0.99 -6.54 -2.37
CA ILE A 140 0.94 -6.92 -3.78
C ILE A 140 -0.44 -7.49 -4.06
N THR A 141 -1.13 -7.00 -5.08
CA THR A 141 -2.40 -7.58 -5.55
C THR A 141 -2.22 -8.18 -6.93
N VAL A 142 -2.58 -9.46 -7.05
CA VAL A 142 -2.50 -10.20 -8.31
C VAL A 142 -3.86 -10.82 -8.60
N MET A 143 -4.39 -10.58 -9.80
CA MET A 143 -5.49 -11.36 -10.37
C MET A 143 -4.92 -12.40 -11.33
N GLU A 144 -5.38 -13.64 -11.23
CA GLU A 144 -4.95 -14.71 -12.13
C GLU A 144 -6.08 -15.69 -12.47
N CYS A 145 -6.35 -15.88 -13.77
CA CYS A 145 -7.37 -16.80 -14.24
C CYS A 145 -7.02 -17.45 -15.59
N PHE A 146 -7.80 -18.44 -15.99
CA PHE A 146 -7.77 -19.01 -17.34
C PHE A 146 -8.97 -18.51 -18.13
N VAL A 147 -8.72 -17.90 -19.29
CA VAL A 147 -9.76 -17.44 -20.22
C VAL A 147 -9.92 -18.46 -21.33
N ARG A 148 -11.16 -18.84 -21.64
CA ARG A 148 -11.48 -19.83 -22.67
C ARG A 148 -11.49 -19.20 -24.06
N ILE A 149 -10.84 -19.87 -25.01
CA ILE A 149 -10.79 -19.48 -26.42
C ILE A 149 -11.88 -20.27 -27.17
N PRO A 150 -12.82 -19.60 -27.85
CA PRO A 150 -13.84 -20.26 -28.66
C PRO A 150 -13.22 -21.15 -29.76
N LYS A 151 -13.83 -22.32 -30.00
CA LYS A 151 -13.34 -23.30 -30.99
C LYS A 151 -13.40 -22.76 -32.43
N ASP A 152 -14.38 -21.89 -32.71
CA ASP A 152 -14.62 -21.31 -34.03
C ASP A 152 -13.57 -20.27 -34.45
N TYR A 153 -12.61 -19.95 -33.57
CA TYR A 153 -11.51 -19.04 -33.84
C TYR A 153 -10.55 -19.58 -34.93
N GLN A 154 -10.59 -20.88 -35.26
CA GLN A 154 -9.86 -21.43 -36.40
C GLN A 154 -10.42 -20.97 -37.77
N ALA A 155 -11.62 -20.40 -37.81
CA ALA A 155 -12.16 -19.78 -39.02
C ALA A 155 -11.58 -18.36 -39.15
N LYS A 156 -10.86 -18.10 -40.24
CA LYS A 156 -10.13 -16.84 -40.58
C LYS A 156 -10.95 -15.52 -40.55
N TYR A 157 -12.20 -15.54 -40.09
CA TYR A 157 -13.17 -14.44 -40.20
C TYR A 157 -13.90 -14.09 -38.89
N ALA A 158 -13.51 -14.67 -37.74
CA ALA A 158 -14.10 -14.32 -36.44
C ALA A 158 -13.61 -12.94 -35.95
N THR A 159 -14.03 -11.89 -36.65
CA THR A 159 -13.87 -10.50 -36.23
C THR A 159 -14.84 -10.23 -35.05
N ASN A 160 -14.40 -9.48 -34.03
CA ASN A 160 -15.15 -9.10 -32.82
C ASN A 160 -15.36 -10.13 -31.69
N THR A 161 -14.54 -11.19 -31.58
CA THR A 161 -14.61 -12.06 -30.39
C THR A 161 -13.88 -11.44 -29.21
N LYS A 162 -14.63 -10.85 -28.26
CA LYS A 162 -14.09 -10.38 -26.98
C LYS A 162 -13.85 -11.54 -26.03
N LEU A 163 -12.62 -11.72 -25.54
CA LEU A 163 -12.31 -12.63 -24.43
C LEU A 163 -12.16 -11.79 -23.16
N GLU A 164 -12.84 -12.14 -22.08
CA GLU A 164 -12.89 -11.30 -20.88
C GLU A 164 -12.59 -12.12 -19.62
N THR A 165 -11.79 -11.55 -18.72
CA THR A 165 -11.57 -12.13 -17.39
C THR A 165 -12.80 -11.94 -16.51
N PRO A 166 -13.00 -12.77 -15.48
CA PRO A 166 -13.96 -12.46 -14.42
C PRO A 166 -13.68 -11.10 -13.78
N TYR A 167 -14.71 -10.51 -13.16
CA TYR A 167 -14.55 -9.26 -12.43
C TYR A 167 -13.71 -9.45 -11.16
N PHE A 168 -12.87 -8.46 -10.90
CA PHE A 168 -12.02 -8.42 -9.71
C PHE A 168 -11.95 -7.02 -9.14
N SER A 169 -11.76 -6.90 -7.82
CA SER A 169 -11.75 -5.59 -7.15
C SER A 169 -10.32 -5.11 -6.85
N PHE A 170 -10.06 -3.83 -7.11
CA PHE A 170 -8.81 -3.14 -6.74
C PHE A 170 -9.06 -1.64 -6.64
N GLY A 171 -8.55 -0.99 -5.59
CA GLY A 171 -8.70 0.45 -5.33
C GLY A 171 -10.13 0.92 -5.22
N LEU A 172 -11.00 0.09 -4.64
CA LEU A 172 -12.43 0.33 -4.49
C LEU A 172 -13.21 0.37 -5.81
N PHE A 173 -12.60 -0.06 -6.91
CA PHE A 173 -13.24 -0.25 -8.20
C PHE A 173 -13.28 -1.74 -8.56
N ASP A 174 -14.23 -2.08 -9.42
CA ASP A 174 -14.36 -3.38 -10.06
C ASP A 174 -13.81 -3.32 -11.49
N TRP A 175 -13.02 -4.32 -11.84
CA TRP A 175 -12.24 -4.36 -13.07
C TRP A 175 -12.47 -5.63 -13.87
N SER A 176 -12.32 -5.55 -15.19
CA SER A 176 -12.08 -6.72 -16.05
C SER A 176 -10.96 -6.42 -17.04
N LEU A 177 -10.24 -7.47 -17.46
CA LEU A 177 -9.31 -7.37 -18.58
C LEU A 177 -9.96 -8.04 -19.79
N SER A 178 -10.01 -7.31 -20.90
CA SER A 178 -10.53 -7.79 -22.17
C SER A 178 -9.40 -7.95 -23.18
N LEU A 179 -9.38 -9.09 -23.86
CA LEU A 179 -8.51 -9.38 -24.98
C LEU A 179 -9.36 -9.34 -26.25
N TYR A 180 -8.94 -8.51 -27.20
CA TYR A 180 -9.54 -8.35 -28.52
C TYR A 180 -8.57 -8.88 -29.58
N PRO A 181 -8.71 -10.13 -29.99
CA PRO A 181 -7.84 -10.71 -31.00
C PRO A 181 -8.12 -10.14 -32.39
N ASN A 182 -7.12 -10.23 -33.27
CA ASN A 182 -7.18 -9.75 -34.66
C ASN A 182 -7.56 -8.26 -34.78
N THR A 183 -7.06 -7.44 -33.85
CA THR A 183 -7.26 -5.98 -33.96
C THR A 183 -6.44 -5.48 -35.15
N PRO A 184 -7.05 -4.84 -36.15
CA PRO A 184 -6.32 -4.32 -37.30
C PRO A 184 -5.44 -3.16 -36.85
N THR A 185 -4.13 -3.37 -36.83
CA THR A 185 -3.12 -2.33 -36.63
C THR A 185 -2.30 -2.18 -37.90
N GLN A 186 -1.79 -0.97 -38.17
CA GLN A 186 -1.15 -0.61 -39.44
C GLN A 186 -0.01 -1.55 -39.88
N ASP A 187 0.64 -2.24 -38.93
CA ASP A 187 1.89 -2.97 -39.19
C ASP A 187 1.84 -4.50 -39.06
N THR A 188 0.74 -5.12 -38.64
CA THR A 188 0.68 -6.60 -38.49
C THR A 188 -0.76 -7.14 -38.41
N GLU A 189 -1.10 -8.13 -39.24
CA GLU A 189 -2.32 -8.92 -39.10
C GLU A 189 -2.23 -9.83 -37.85
N GLY A 190 -3.28 -9.85 -37.02
CA GLY A 190 -3.44 -10.82 -35.93
C GLY A 190 -3.07 -10.35 -34.52
N ASN A 191 -2.80 -9.07 -34.30
CA ASN A 191 -2.47 -8.54 -32.97
C ASN A 191 -3.62 -8.67 -31.97
N VAL A 192 -3.27 -8.80 -30.69
CA VAL A 192 -4.23 -8.81 -29.58
C VAL A 192 -4.19 -7.45 -28.90
N ALA A 193 -5.29 -6.71 -28.97
CA ALA A 193 -5.47 -5.52 -28.16
C ALA A 193 -5.95 -5.92 -26.76
N VAL A 194 -5.35 -5.33 -25.74
CA VAL A 194 -5.67 -5.59 -24.33
C VAL A 194 -6.22 -4.32 -23.72
N GLN A 195 -7.39 -4.41 -23.11
CA GLN A 195 -8.05 -3.28 -22.48
C GLN A 195 -8.45 -3.64 -21.06
N LEU A 196 -8.02 -2.83 -20.09
CA LEU A 196 -8.51 -2.89 -18.73
C LEU A 196 -9.75 -1.99 -18.65
N HIS A 197 -10.87 -2.54 -18.20
CA HIS A 197 -12.12 -1.81 -18.02
C HIS A 197 -12.44 -1.64 -16.55
N ARG A 198 -12.88 -0.45 -16.18
CA ARG A 198 -13.45 -0.16 -14.87
C ARG A 198 -14.97 -0.19 -14.97
N HIS A 199 -15.63 -1.05 -14.19
CA HIS A 199 -17.09 -1.24 -14.21
C HIS A 199 -17.83 -0.42 -13.17
N THR A 200 -17.13 0.08 -12.15
CA THR A 200 -17.73 0.94 -11.14
C THR A 200 -18.08 2.28 -11.76
N ASN A 201 -19.36 2.68 -11.68
CA ASN A 201 -19.82 3.97 -12.17
C ASN A 201 -19.18 5.10 -11.36
N PHE A 202 -18.41 5.95 -12.03
CA PHE A 202 -17.59 6.97 -11.38
C PHE A 202 -17.25 8.10 -12.35
N ASP A 203 -17.71 9.31 -12.03
CA ASP A 203 -17.64 10.46 -12.94
C ASP A 203 -16.23 11.08 -13.07
N HIS A 204 -15.22 10.50 -12.42
CA HIS A 204 -13.86 11.00 -12.45
C HIS A 204 -12.95 10.17 -13.37
N LEU A 205 -11.95 10.87 -13.90
CA LEU A 205 -10.78 10.28 -14.54
C LEU A 205 -10.07 9.36 -13.54
N CYS A 206 -9.43 8.34 -14.08
CA CYS A 206 -8.74 7.35 -13.28
C CYS A 206 -7.41 6.98 -13.94
N ARG A 207 -6.32 7.08 -13.19
CA ARG A 207 -5.00 6.66 -13.65
C ARG A 207 -4.61 5.38 -12.95
N VAL A 208 -4.29 4.34 -13.70
CA VAL A 208 -3.97 3.01 -13.17
C VAL A 208 -2.59 2.57 -13.66
N GLN A 209 -1.84 1.90 -12.80
CA GLN A 209 -0.60 1.23 -13.16
C GLN A 209 -0.71 -0.27 -12.88
N TYR A 210 -0.36 -1.08 -13.88
CA TYR A 210 -0.45 -2.54 -13.80
C TYR A 210 0.54 -3.19 -14.77
N ASP A 211 0.76 -4.49 -14.66
CA ASP A 211 1.34 -5.28 -15.74
C ASP A 211 0.49 -6.51 -16.02
N ILE A 212 0.63 -7.04 -17.24
CA ILE A 212 -0.03 -8.25 -17.67
C ILE A 212 1.00 -9.32 -18.03
N LYS A 213 0.68 -10.56 -17.65
CA LYS A 213 1.35 -11.76 -18.16
C LYS A 213 0.33 -12.68 -18.81
N ILE A 214 0.57 -13.05 -20.07
CA ILE A 214 -0.33 -13.89 -20.85
C ILE A 214 0.40 -15.14 -21.33
N GLY A 215 -0.15 -16.31 -21.01
CA GLY A 215 0.45 -17.62 -21.24
C GLY A 215 1.08 -18.23 -19.98
N GLU A 216 1.73 -19.38 -20.13
CA GLU A 216 2.35 -20.12 -19.01
C GLU A 216 3.88 -20.16 -19.13
N HIS A 217 4.39 -20.80 -20.19
CA HIS A 217 5.82 -20.92 -20.46
C HIS A 217 6.23 -19.86 -21.48
N GLN A 218 7.34 -19.15 -21.24
CA GLN A 218 7.73 -17.95 -22.02
C GLN A 218 6.51 -17.04 -22.27
N ALA A 219 5.78 -16.74 -21.18
CA ALA A 219 4.62 -15.89 -21.24
C ALA A 219 5.01 -14.52 -21.79
N PHE A 220 4.08 -13.89 -22.50
CA PHE A 220 4.21 -12.48 -22.82
C PHE A 220 4.16 -11.68 -21.52
N GLU A 221 5.05 -10.70 -21.37
CA GLU A 221 5.06 -9.76 -20.25
C GLU A 221 5.08 -8.34 -20.82
N SER A 222 4.15 -7.49 -20.38
CA SER A 222 4.03 -6.11 -20.91
C SER A 222 5.08 -5.13 -20.36
N GLY A 223 5.71 -5.46 -19.22
CA GLY A 223 6.25 -4.42 -18.35
C GLY A 223 5.13 -3.58 -17.72
N THR A 224 5.48 -2.50 -17.02
CA THR A 224 4.49 -1.62 -16.39
C THR A 224 3.75 -0.79 -17.44
N ILE A 225 2.43 -0.95 -17.47
CA ILE A 225 1.50 -0.13 -18.25
C ILE A 225 0.95 0.94 -17.30
N GLU A 226 1.04 2.20 -17.72
CA GLU A 226 0.28 3.31 -17.13
C GLU A 226 -0.84 3.69 -18.09
N GLN A 227 -2.08 3.59 -17.63
CA GLN A 227 -3.25 3.83 -18.46
C GLN A 227 -4.16 4.89 -17.81
N TRP A 228 -4.69 5.78 -18.64
CA TRP A 228 -5.71 6.74 -18.28
C TRP A 228 -7.08 6.20 -18.70
N LEU A 229 -8.03 6.22 -17.77
CA LEU A 229 -9.41 5.83 -18.01
C LEU A 229 -10.32 7.05 -17.81
N ASP A 230 -11.26 7.19 -18.73
CA ASP A 230 -12.30 8.19 -18.68
C ASP A 230 -13.35 7.91 -17.59
N GLY A 231 -14.33 8.81 -17.45
CA GLY A 231 -15.47 8.60 -16.54
C GLY A 231 -16.33 7.37 -16.88
N GLY A 232 -16.26 6.87 -18.11
CA GLY A 232 -16.88 5.62 -18.54
C GLY A 232 -16.10 4.37 -18.15
N GLY A 233 -14.89 4.53 -17.61
CA GLY A 233 -14.01 3.42 -17.25
C GLY A 233 -13.32 2.77 -18.45
N ASN A 234 -13.09 3.51 -19.53
CA ASN A 234 -12.39 3.05 -20.72
C ASN A 234 -11.12 3.87 -20.95
N GLY A 235 -10.07 3.21 -21.43
CA GLY A 235 -8.81 3.82 -21.83
C GLY A 235 -8.26 3.21 -23.11
N ASP A 236 -7.17 3.76 -23.64
CA ASP A 236 -6.56 3.29 -24.89
C ASP A 236 -6.03 1.86 -24.75
N PRO A 237 -6.28 0.97 -25.73
CA PRO A 237 -5.84 -0.41 -25.64
C PRO A 237 -4.32 -0.54 -25.73
N TYR A 238 -3.77 -1.50 -24.99
CA TYR A 238 -2.38 -1.93 -25.11
C TYR A 238 -2.27 -3.02 -26.19
N ILE A 239 -1.46 -2.80 -27.23
CA ILE A 239 -1.31 -3.75 -28.34
C ILE A 239 -0.20 -4.74 -28.07
N ILE A 240 -0.54 -6.03 -28.11
CA ILE A 240 0.44 -7.12 -28.11
C ILE A 240 0.74 -7.52 -29.56
N GLY A 241 2.01 -7.45 -29.93
CA GLY A 241 2.55 -7.91 -31.23
C GLY A 241 2.58 -9.43 -31.39
N SER A 242 1.50 -10.12 -31.03
CA SER A 242 1.35 -11.57 -31.12
C SER A 242 -0.12 -11.95 -31.24
N THR A 243 -0.40 -13.08 -31.89
CA THR A 243 -1.76 -13.63 -31.98
C THR A 243 -2.17 -14.35 -30.70
N ILE A 244 -3.48 -14.43 -30.43
CA ILE A 244 -4.00 -15.17 -29.27
C ILE A 244 -3.65 -16.66 -29.34
N HIS A 245 -3.54 -17.23 -30.54
CA HIS A 245 -3.13 -18.62 -30.74
C HIS A 245 -1.68 -18.88 -30.32
N VAL A 246 -0.78 -17.95 -30.62
CA VAL A 246 0.62 -18.02 -30.19
C VAL A 246 0.71 -17.88 -28.67
N LEU A 247 -0.01 -16.91 -28.09
CA LEU A 247 -0.08 -16.70 -26.64
C LEU A 247 -0.64 -17.92 -25.89
N ALA A 248 -1.65 -18.58 -26.46
CA ALA A 248 -2.25 -19.80 -25.93
C ALA A 248 -1.51 -21.09 -26.29
N ARG A 249 -0.49 -21.01 -27.15
CA ARG A 249 0.24 -22.18 -27.71
C ARG A 249 -0.70 -23.24 -28.29
N GLY A 250 -1.73 -22.79 -29.02
CA GLY A 250 -2.74 -23.67 -29.65
C GLY A 250 -3.73 -24.32 -28.68
N ARG A 251 -3.69 -24.02 -27.38
CA ARG A 251 -4.66 -24.53 -26.40
C ARG A 251 -6.01 -23.79 -26.52
N SER A 252 -7.05 -24.42 -25.97
CA SER A 252 -8.41 -23.85 -25.87
C SER A 252 -8.59 -22.88 -24.70
N THR A 253 -7.54 -22.65 -23.93
CA THR A 253 -7.50 -21.69 -22.82
C THR A 253 -6.17 -20.95 -22.82
N VAL A 254 -6.18 -19.72 -22.30
CA VAL A 254 -4.98 -18.93 -22.08
C VAL A 254 -4.96 -18.44 -20.63
N ARG A 255 -3.82 -18.56 -19.97
CA ARG A 255 -3.62 -18.03 -18.62
C ARG A 255 -3.42 -16.52 -18.73
N VAL A 256 -4.14 -15.76 -17.92
CA VAL A 256 -4.05 -14.31 -17.82
C VAL A 256 -3.74 -13.97 -16.37
N ARG A 257 -2.67 -13.22 -16.16
CA ARG A 257 -2.29 -12.68 -14.86
C ARG A 257 -2.16 -11.17 -14.98
N VAL A 258 -2.71 -10.44 -13.99
CA VAL A 258 -2.64 -8.99 -13.90
C VAL A 258 -2.10 -8.63 -12.52
N ASN A 259 -0.96 -7.96 -12.45
CA ASN A 259 -0.47 -7.37 -11.20
C ASN A 259 -0.91 -5.91 -11.16
N MET A 260 -1.67 -5.52 -10.13
CA MET A 260 -2.17 -4.16 -9.96
C MET A 260 -1.25 -3.41 -9.00
N TYR A 261 -0.71 -2.26 -9.42
CA TYR A 261 0.25 -1.47 -8.64
C TYR A 261 -0.38 -0.24 -8.01
N SER A 262 -1.14 0.53 -8.76
CA SER A 262 -1.76 1.75 -8.26
C SER A 262 -3.02 2.10 -9.02
N VAL A 263 -3.92 2.80 -8.33
CA VAL A 263 -5.04 3.49 -8.96
C VAL A 263 -5.30 4.81 -8.26
N VAL A 264 -5.39 5.88 -9.03
CA VAL A 264 -5.58 7.25 -8.55
C VAL A 264 -6.80 7.85 -9.23
N SER A 265 -7.77 8.28 -8.43
CA SER A 265 -8.91 9.05 -8.92
C SER A 265 -8.51 10.51 -9.13
N ILE A 266 -8.93 11.10 -10.24
CA ILE A 266 -8.49 12.42 -10.66
C ILE A 266 -9.68 13.32 -10.93
N SER A 267 -9.75 14.44 -10.23
CA SER A 267 -10.69 15.50 -10.55
C SER A 267 -10.03 16.52 -11.46
N GLU A 268 -10.64 16.73 -12.61
CA GLU A 268 -10.24 17.77 -13.56
C GLU A 268 -10.99 19.06 -13.27
N ALA A 269 -10.27 20.18 -13.26
CA ALA A 269 -10.82 21.49 -13.03
C ALA A 269 -10.20 22.50 -14.00
N SER A 270 -11.03 23.17 -14.80
CA SER A 270 -10.59 24.24 -15.70
C SER A 270 -11.02 25.60 -15.15
N LEU A 271 -10.06 26.50 -14.92
CA LEU A 271 -10.33 27.81 -14.31
C LEU A 271 -9.58 28.96 -15.00
N PRO A 272 -10.22 30.14 -15.14
CA PRO A 272 -9.61 31.32 -15.76
C PRO A 272 -8.68 32.04 -14.76
N VAL A 273 -7.40 31.67 -14.75
CA VAL A 273 -6.40 32.13 -13.76
C VAL A 273 -6.09 33.62 -13.80
N LEU A 274 -6.35 34.28 -14.94
CA LEU A 274 -6.16 35.72 -15.11
C LEU A 274 -7.37 36.55 -14.70
N ASN A 275 -8.55 35.93 -14.52
CA ASN A 275 -9.78 36.62 -14.16
C ASN A 275 -10.08 36.45 -12.65
N LYS A 276 -9.64 37.42 -11.85
CA LYS A 276 -9.79 37.39 -10.38
C LYS A 276 -11.23 37.25 -9.87
N ASN A 277 -12.24 37.60 -10.67
CA ASN A 277 -13.64 37.48 -10.26
C ASN A 277 -14.23 36.09 -10.55
N ARG A 278 -13.55 35.27 -11.36
CA ARG A 278 -13.99 33.94 -11.80
C ARG A 278 -12.91 32.87 -11.63
N ASN A 279 -11.91 33.14 -10.80
CA ASN A 279 -10.73 32.30 -10.58
C ASN A 279 -11.00 31.07 -9.69
N ARG A 280 -12.27 30.69 -9.50
CA ARG A 280 -12.74 29.63 -8.61
C ARG A 280 -13.58 28.62 -9.36
N VAL A 281 -13.44 27.35 -8.99
CA VAL A 281 -14.21 26.24 -9.55
C VAL A 281 -14.53 25.21 -8.47
N HIS A 282 -15.74 24.68 -8.50
CA HIS A 282 -16.15 23.58 -7.63
C HIS A 282 -15.83 22.24 -8.27
N LEU A 283 -15.43 21.29 -7.45
CA LEU A 283 -15.19 19.91 -7.85
C LEU A 283 -15.52 18.96 -6.70
N TYR A 284 -15.59 17.67 -7.01
CA TYR A 284 -15.81 16.63 -6.01
C TYR A 284 -14.60 15.71 -5.92
N ASP A 285 -14.42 15.05 -4.78
CA ASP A 285 -13.46 13.94 -4.66
C ASP A 285 -14.15 12.59 -4.92
N LYS A 286 -13.35 11.51 -4.84
CA LYS A 286 -13.83 10.13 -5.04
C LYS A 286 -14.92 9.69 -4.05
N ASP A 287 -14.99 10.33 -2.88
CA ASP A 287 -15.98 10.07 -1.83
C ASP A 287 -17.19 11.04 -1.95
N LYS A 288 -17.32 11.71 -3.10
CA LYS A 288 -18.36 12.70 -3.45
C LYS A 288 -18.42 13.89 -2.49
N GLN A 289 -17.30 14.24 -1.88
CA GLN A 289 -17.23 15.42 -1.04
C GLN A 289 -16.95 16.66 -1.89
N ALA A 290 -17.54 17.79 -1.51
CA ALA A 290 -17.41 19.04 -2.23
C ALA A 290 -16.11 19.79 -1.85
N TRP A 291 -15.41 20.24 -2.89
CA TRP A 291 -14.20 21.05 -2.81
C TRP A 291 -14.32 22.29 -3.70
N MET A 292 -13.51 23.30 -3.43
CA MET A 292 -13.37 24.48 -4.28
C MET A 292 -11.89 24.73 -4.52
N LEU A 293 -11.50 24.88 -5.79
CA LEU A 293 -10.16 25.27 -6.19
C LEU A 293 -10.17 26.74 -6.60
N GLU A 294 -9.26 27.53 -6.04
CA GLU A 294 -9.03 28.92 -6.40
C GLU A 294 -7.61 29.09 -6.94
N SER A 295 -7.43 29.86 -8.00
CA SER A 295 -6.10 30.25 -8.47
C SER A 295 -5.65 31.57 -7.86
N ASP A 296 -4.37 31.66 -7.52
CA ASP A 296 -3.72 32.84 -6.95
C ASP A 296 -2.51 33.25 -7.82
N THR A 297 -2.62 34.43 -8.41
CA THR A 297 -1.60 35.06 -9.27
C THR A 297 -0.99 36.31 -8.62
N SER A 298 -1.20 36.53 -7.32
CA SER A 298 -0.64 37.69 -6.59
C SER A 298 0.87 37.60 -6.38
N GLY A 299 1.44 36.39 -6.40
CA GLY A 299 2.87 36.13 -6.22
C GLY A 299 3.65 36.08 -7.53
N LYS A 300 4.93 35.68 -7.43
CA LYS A 300 5.83 35.48 -8.59
C LYS A 300 5.45 34.24 -9.44
N TYR A 301 4.94 33.21 -8.77
CA TYR A 301 4.57 31.94 -9.37
C TYR A 301 3.08 31.66 -9.15
N LEU A 302 2.46 30.96 -10.11
CA LEU A 302 1.07 30.53 -10.02
C LEU A 302 0.92 29.61 -8.81
N ALA A 303 -0.04 29.95 -7.95
CA ALA A 303 -0.43 29.14 -6.82
C ALA A 303 -1.92 28.79 -6.92
N PHE A 304 -2.30 27.76 -6.18
CA PHE A 304 -3.69 27.36 -6.04
C PHE A 304 -4.03 27.25 -4.56
N LYS A 305 -5.29 27.48 -4.24
CA LYS A 305 -5.81 27.30 -2.90
C LYS A 305 -7.00 26.35 -2.97
N LEU A 306 -6.89 25.22 -2.30
CA LEU A 306 -7.92 24.19 -2.27
C LEU A 306 -8.67 24.27 -0.95
N TYR A 307 -9.98 24.42 -1.03
CA TYR A 307 -10.89 24.50 0.11
C TYR A 307 -11.73 23.24 0.21
N TYR A 308 -11.82 22.68 1.41
CA TYR A 308 -12.76 21.62 1.72
C TYR A 308 -14.13 22.23 2.07
N THR A 309 -15.02 22.34 1.08
CA THR A 309 -16.32 23.00 1.25
C THR A 309 -17.23 22.26 2.24
N ASP A 310 -17.09 20.93 2.33
CA ASP A 310 -17.84 20.08 3.26
C ASP A 310 -17.16 19.92 4.64
N VAL A 311 -16.26 20.82 5.03
CA VAL A 311 -15.57 20.75 6.34
C VAL A 311 -16.54 20.70 7.53
N SER A 312 -17.70 21.37 7.41
CA SER A 312 -18.76 21.35 8.42
C SER A 312 -19.46 19.98 8.53
N HIS A 313 -19.32 19.10 7.54
CA HIS A 313 -19.83 17.74 7.56
C HIS A 313 -18.85 16.73 8.19
N VAL A 314 -17.63 17.16 8.55
CA VAL A 314 -16.71 16.29 9.29
C VAL A 314 -17.36 15.88 10.62
N PRO A 315 -17.42 14.57 10.96
CA PRO A 315 -18.02 14.14 12.21
C PRO A 315 -17.34 14.75 13.44
N ARG A 316 -18.15 15.18 14.42
CA ARG A 316 -17.65 15.67 15.72
C ARG A 316 -16.67 14.67 16.36
N LYS A 317 -15.65 15.20 17.02
CA LYS A 317 -14.59 14.43 17.71
C LYS A 317 -13.76 13.55 16.78
N CYS A 318 -13.84 13.76 15.46
CA CYS A 318 -13.03 13.08 14.48
C CYS A 318 -12.22 14.10 13.69
N THR A 319 -11.13 13.63 13.10
CA THR A 319 -10.33 14.35 12.11
C THR A 319 -10.34 13.55 10.83
N ARG A 320 -10.63 14.20 9.71
CA ARG A 320 -10.48 13.61 8.38
C ARG A 320 -9.08 13.89 7.87
N LEU A 321 -8.29 12.84 7.65
CA LEU A 321 -7.05 12.89 6.89
C LEU A 321 -7.39 12.78 5.40
N VAL A 322 -6.90 13.70 4.59
CA VAL A 322 -6.96 13.64 3.13
C VAL A 322 -5.56 13.83 2.56
N SER A 323 -5.16 12.92 1.67
CA SER A 323 -3.91 12.99 0.91
C SER A 323 -4.21 13.27 -0.55
N PHE A 324 -3.60 14.31 -1.12
CA PHE A 324 -3.78 14.66 -2.53
C PHE A 324 -2.53 15.28 -3.15
N ASP A 325 -2.45 15.28 -4.47
CA ASP A 325 -1.44 16.01 -5.25
C ASP A 325 -2.13 16.86 -6.33
N LEU A 326 -1.43 17.86 -6.86
CA LEU A 326 -1.95 18.77 -7.87
C LEU A 326 -0.99 18.84 -9.06
N ALA A 327 -1.52 18.70 -10.27
CA ALA A 327 -0.78 18.86 -11.51
C ALA A 327 -1.48 19.85 -12.44
N VAL A 328 -0.72 20.76 -13.02
CA VAL A 328 -1.16 21.67 -14.08
C VAL A 328 -0.85 21.03 -15.43
N LEU A 329 -1.86 20.97 -16.30
CA LEU A 329 -1.71 20.41 -17.64
C LEU A 329 -1.23 21.46 -18.64
N SER A 330 -0.37 21.00 -19.55
CA SER A 330 -0.08 21.71 -20.79
C SER A 330 -1.21 21.46 -21.79
N VAL A 331 -1.49 22.45 -22.64
CA VAL A 331 -2.38 22.33 -23.81
C VAL A 331 -1.77 21.39 -24.84
N ASP A 332 -0.45 21.39 -24.96
CA ASP A 332 0.30 20.41 -25.73
C ASP A 332 0.45 19.13 -24.90
N LEU A 333 -0.25 18.07 -25.31
CA LEU A 333 -0.31 16.78 -24.62
C LEU A 333 1.02 16.02 -24.62
N ASP A 334 1.94 16.37 -25.53
CA ASP A 334 3.28 15.78 -25.59
C ASP A 334 4.23 16.37 -24.54
N ARG A 335 3.79 17.43 -23.84
CA ARG A 335 4.58 18.09 -22.80
C ARG A 335 4.26 17.57 -21.40
N PRO A 336 5.27 17.49 -20.52
CA PRO A 336 5.08 17.01 -19.16
C PRO A 336 4.18 17.95 -18.36
N THR A 337 3.34 17.36 -17.52
CA THR A 337 2.52 18.09 -16.56
C THR A 337 3.39 18.69 -15.45
N ILE A 338 2.99 19.86 -14.97
CA ILE A 338 3.71 20.56 -13.90
C ILE A 338 3.07 20.27 -12.56
N LYS A 339 3.76 19.53 -11.70
CA LYS A 339 3.28 19.24 -10.35
C LYS A 339 3.45 20.42 -9.41
N ALA A 340 2.58 20.50 -8.42
CA ALA A 340 2.76 21.41 -7.30
C ALA A 340 4.06 21.08 -6.54
N SER A 341 4.72 22.12 -6.07
CA SER A 341 5.93 22.01 -5.26
C SER A 341 5.59 21.42 -3.89
N ASN A 342 6.44 20.51 -3.39
CA ASN A 342 6.31 19.84 -2.10
C ASN A 342 5.10 18.91 -1.96
N GLY A 343 4.43 18.57 -3.06
CA GLY A 343 3.47 17.46 -3.10
C GLY A 343 4.18 16.10 -2.98
N PRO A 344 3.47 15.03 -2.60
CA PRO A 344 2.06 15.01 -2.22
C PRO A 344 1.77 15.68 -0.86
N PHE A 345 0.55 16.19 -0.69
CA PHE A 345 0.11 16.88 0.52
C PHE A 345 -0.75 15.97 1.41
N ASN A 346 -0.59 16.10 2.73
CA ASN A 346 -1.45 15.47 3.73
C ASN A 346 -2.10 16.56 4.58
N ARG A 347 -3.43 16.56 4.64
CA ARG A 347 -4.21 17.56 5.38
C ARG A 347 -5.18 16.90 6.34
N TYR A 348 -5.36 17.57 7.47
CA TYR A 348 -6.21 17.16 8.58
C TYR A 348 -7.32 18.18 8.72
N TYR A 349 -8.56 17.74 8.61
CA TYR A 349 -9.75 18.57 8.72
C TYR A 349 -10.57 18.12 9.92
N VAL A 350 -10.95 19.06 10.76
CA VAL A 350 -11.95 18.88 11.82
C VAL A 350 -13.22 19.62 11.47
N GLN A 351 -14.28 19.41 12.24
CA GLN A 351 -15.53 20.13 12.01
C GLN A 351 -15.35 21.61 12.30
N GLU A 352 -15.43 22.43 11.27
CA GLU A 352 -15.34 23.89 11.31
C GLU A 352 -16.45 24.50 10.43
N ASP A 353 -16.76 25.78 10.62
CA ASP A 353 -17.78 26.45 9.82
C ASP A 353 -17.30 26.69 8.38
N LEU A 354 -16.01 27.03 8.22
CA LEU A 354 -15.38 27.35 6.94
C LEU A 354 -13.91 26.91 6.97
N ASP A 355 -13.45 26.31 5.86
CA ASP A 355 -12.04 26.00 5.68
C ASP A 355 -11.30 27.26 5.22
N GLU A 356 -10.16 27.55 5.84
CA GLU A 356 -9.29 28.64 5.42
C GLU A 356 -8.62 28.36 4.08
N GLY A 357 -8.57 27.11 3.63
CA GLY A 357 -8.05 26.66 2.35
C GLY A 357 -6.53 26.48 2.32
N PHE A 358 -6.08 25.42 1.65
CA PHE A 358 -4.68 25.03 1.60
C PHE A 358 -3.98 25.55 0.34
N LYS A 359 -2.93 26.38 0.53
CA LYS A 359 -2.17 26.99 -0.56
C LYS A 359 -1.06 26.05 -1.07
N MET A 360 -1.09 25.78 -2.36
CA MET A 360 -0.11 25.00 -3.12
C MET A 360 0.58 25.90 -4.13
N HIS A 361 1.89 25.77 -4.27
CA HIS A 361 2.67 26.58 -5.20
C HIS A 361 3.11 25.72 -6.40
N THR A 362 3.18 26.33 -7.58
CA THR A 362 3.82 25.72 -8.75
C THR A 362 5.13 26.46 -9.06
N ASN A 363 5.90 25.96 -10.01
CA ASN A 363 7.06 26.66 -10.57
C ASN A 363 6.71 27.48 -11.84
N ILE A 364 5.43 27.58 -12.21
CA ILE A 364 4.97 28.34 -13.38
C ILE A 364 5.01 29.84 -13.05
N PRO A 365 5.84 30.65 -13.71
CA PRO A 365 5.88 32.09 -13.47
C PRO A 365 4.58 32.77 -13.92
N VAL A 366 4.02 33.67 -13.10
CA VAL A 366 2.77 34.39 -13.45
C VAL A 366 2.93 35.22 -14.74
N ARG A 367 4.13 35.75 -15.01
CA ARG A 367 4.45 36.46 -16.25
C ARG A 367 4.28 35.60 -17.51
N GLU A 368 4.44 34.28 -17.40
CA GLU A 368 4.29 33.35 -18.52
C GLU A 368 2.83 33.22 -18.92
N LEU A 369 1.92 33.29 -17.95
CA LEU A 369 0.47 33.27 -18.19
C LEU A 369 -0.01 34.52 -18.96
N GLN A 370 0.76 35.60 -19.00
CA GLN A 370 0.42 36.79 -19.80
C GLN A 370 0.87 36.66 -21.27
N ASN A 371 1.65 35.62 -21.59
CA ASN A 371 2.11 35.37 -22.95
C ASN A 371 0.95 34.78 -23.77
N PRO A 372 0.62 35.36 -24.94
CA PRO A 372 -0.38 34.78 -25.85
C PRO A 372 -0.04 33.35 -26.33
N ARG A 373 1.23 32.93 -26.22
CA ARG A 373 1.69 31.57 -26.52
C ARG A 373 1.95 30.74 -25.26
N CYS A 374 1.30 31.07 -24.15
CA CYS A 374 1.40 30.30 -22.92
C CYS A 374 0.89 28.87 -23.15
N GLU A 375 1.74 27.89 -22.86
CA GLU A 375 1.46 26.47 -23.09
C GLU A 375 0.43 25.91 -22.11
N PHE A 376 0.11 26.63 -21.05
CA PHE A 376 -0.86 26.21 -20.03
C PHE A 376 -2.25 26.84 -20.20
N LEU A 377 -2.41 27.77 -21.16
CA LEU A 377 -3.68 28.45 -21.40
C LEU A 377 -4.34 27.93 -22.68
N SER A 378 -5.53 27.38 -22.52
CA SER A 378 -6.40 27.02 -23.64
C SER A 378 -6.63 28.24 -24.55
N ALA A 379 -6.43 28.06 -25.86
CA ALA A 379 -6.57 29.13 -26.83
C ALA A 379 -8.00 29.71 -26.86
N ASP A 380 -9.00 28.85 -26.68
CA ASP A 380 -10.41 29.19 -26.86
C ASP A 380 -10.98 29.99 -25.69
N ASP A 381 -10.65 29.60 -24.46
CA ASP A 381 -11.29 30.14 -23.25
C ASP A 381 -10.31 30.71 -22.21
N GLN A 382 -9.01 30.70 -22.52
CA GLN A 382 -7.93 31.25 -21.67
C GLN A 382 -7.97 30.68 -20.24
N LYS A 383 -8.36 29.40 -20.12
CA LYS A 383 -8.34 28.67 -18.84
C LYS A 383 -7.12 27.77 -18.73
N VAL A 384 -6.73 27.54 -17.48
CA VAL A 384 -5.75 26.49 -17.12
C VAL A 384 -6.53 25.26 -16.67
N THR A 385 -6.14 24.10 -17.17
CA THR A 385 -6.66 22.80 -16.70
C THR A 385 -5.75 22.23 -15.62
N VAL A 386 -6.36 21.83 -14.52
CA VAL A 386 -5.68 21.30 -13.33
C VAL A 386 -6.25 19.94 -13.00
N HIS A 387 -5.38 18.99 -12.69
CA HIS A 387 -5.72 17.69 -12.16
C HIS A 387 -5.42 17.63 -10.67
N ILE A 388 -6.42 17.25 -9.88
CA ILE A 388 -6.25 16.93 -8.46
C ILE A 388 -6.28 15.41 -8.30
N HIS A 389 -5.16 14.86 -7.84
CA HIS A 389 -4.93 13.44 -7.68
C HIS A 389 -5.29 13.04 -6.25
N TRP A 390 -6.39 12.32 -6.07
CA TRP A 390 -6.85 11.87 -4.75
C TRP A 390 -6.17 10.54 -4.40
N MET A 391 -5.41 10.53 -3.30
CA MET A 391 -4.67 9.34 -2.85
C MET A 391 -5.43 8.65 -1.72
N ASP A 392 -5.45 9.24 -0.52
CA ASP A 392 -5.95 8.58 0.69
C ASP A 392 -6.93 9.47 1.44
N SER A 393 -7.87 8.82 2.14
CA SER A 393 -8.93 9.46 2.89
C SER A 393 -9.27 8.58 4.10
N HIS A 394 -9.02 9.07 5.31
CA HIS A 394 -9.26 8.34 6.55
C HIS A 394 -9.97 9.20 7.58
N LEU A 395 -10.87 8.58 8.34
CA LEU A 395 -11.51 9.22 9.49
C LEU A 395 -10.84 8.76 10.79
N LEU A 396 -10.06 9.63 11.39
CA LEU A 396 -9.37 9.43 12.66
C LEU A 396 -10.28 9.86 13.82
N THR A 397 -10.31 9.08 14.89
CA THR A 397 -11.19 9.31 16.05
C THR A 397 -10.56 10.21 17.12
N THR A 398 -9.79 11.19 16.68
CA THR A 398 -9.05 12.14 17.51
C THR A 398 -9.16 13.52 16.88
N PRO A 399 -9.82 14.49 17.52
CA PRO A 399 -10.04 15.82 16.92
C PRO A 399 -8.81 16.73 16.98
N THR A 400 -7.74 16.33 17.66
CA THR A 400 -6.54 17.16 17.83
C THR A 400 -5.34 16.61 17.05
N TYR A 401 -5.58 15.71 16.10
CA TYR A 401 -4.50 15.09 15.33
C TYR A 401 -4.11 15.98 14.15
N HIS A 402 -2.84 16.32 14.04
CA HIS A 402 -2.31 17.23 13.01
C HIS A 402 -0.89 16.84 12.55
N GLY A 403 -0.35 17.55 11.55
CA GLY A 403 0.93 17.18 10.93
C GLY A 403 2.15 17.11 11.87
N LEU A 404 2.17 17.86 12.98
CA LEU A 404 3.26 17.75 13.97
C LEU A 404 3.24 16.41 14.71
N ASP A 405 2.07 15.78 14.83
CA ASP A 405 1.95 14.43 15.37
C ASP A 405 2.64 13.44 14.43
N ASP A 406 2.41 13.55 13.11
CA ASP A 406 3.07 12.66 12.13
C ASP A 406 4.58 12.73 12.24
N VAL A 407 5.14 13.94 12.28
CA VAL A 407 6.59 14.14 12.41
C VAL A 407 7.12 13.50 13.69
N SER A 408 6.46 13.77 14.82
CA SER A 408 6.83 13.21 16.11
C SER A 408 6.79 11.68 16.11
N ARG A 409 5.80 11.09 15.43
CA ARG A 409 5.62 9.64 15.36
C ARG A 409 6.57 8.98 14.37
N LEU A 410 6.87 9.63 13.25
CA LEU A 410 7.88 9.19 12.30
C LEU A 410 9.24 9.13 12.97
N HIS A 411 9.64 10.22 13.65
CA HIS A 411 10.90 10.26 14.39
C HIS A 411 10.95 9.20 15.49
N LYS A 412 9.86 9.03 16.26
CA LYS A 412 9.78 7.95 17.27
C LYS A 412 10.00 6.58 16.64
N HIS A 413 9.37 6.31 15.50
CA HIS A 413 9.53 5.03 14.81
C HIS A 413 10.96 4.83 14.29
N GLN A 414 11.56 5.85 13.67
CA GLN A 414 12.94 5.83 13.19
C GLN A 414 13.92 5.58 14.35
N MET A 415 13.81 6.34 15.44
CA MET A 415 14.63 6.16 16.64
C MET A 415 14.48 4.76 17.23
N MET A 416 13.25 4.24 17.32
CA MET A 416 13.01 2.89 17.84
C MET A 416 13.70 1.82 16.99
N ARG A 417 13.66 1.96 15.66
CA ARG A 417 14.36 1.04 14.74
C ARG A 417 15.87 1.13 14.89
N GLU A 418 16.42 2.32 15.04
CA GLU A 418 17.85 2.52 15.27
C GLU A 418 18.29 1.91 16.60
N ILE A 419 17.55 2.14 17.69
CA ILE A 419 17.86 1.55 19.00
C ILE A 419 17.83 0.03 18.92
N LEU A 420 16.83 -0.57 18.28
CA LEU A 420 16.75 -2.03 18.12
C LEU A 420 17.90 -2.58 17.27
N ALA A 421 18.29 -1.87 16.21
CA ALA A 421 19.44 -2.24 15.39
C ALA A 421 20.74 -2.21 16.22
N LEU A 422 20.98 -1.13 16.97
CA LEU A 422 22.14 -0.99 17.87
C LEU A 422 22.17 -2.06 18.95
N GLN A 423 21.03 -2.41 19.55
CA GLN A 423 20.94 -3.51 20.52
C GLN A 423 21.31 -4.85 19.88
N SER A 424 20.84 -5.11 18.66
CA SER A 424 21.17 -6.35 17.94
C SER A 424 22.65 -6.44 17.57
N GLU A 425 23.26 -5.31 17.20
CA GLU A 425 24.68 -5.21 16.90
C GLU A 425 25.54 -5.41 18.15
N ASN A 426 25.20 -4.73 19.26
CA ASN A 426 25.87 -4.92 20.54
C ASN A 426 25.83 -6.38 21.00
N TYR A 427 24.67 -7.04 20.91
CA TYR A 427 24.55 -8.46 21.24
C TYR A 427 25.42 -9.35 20.34
N ALA A 428 25.49 -9.05 19.03
CA ALA A 428 26.36 -9.77 18.11
C ALA A 428 27.85 -9.59 18.45
N LEU A 429 28.26 -8.37 18.81
CA LEU A 429 29.61 -8.04 19.24
C LEU A 429 29.97 -8.73 20.56
N GLU A 430 29.08 -8.73 21.55
CA GLU A 430 29.28 -9.46 22.80
C GLU A 430 29.49 -10.96 22.56
N LYS A 431 28.70 -11.56 21.66
CA LYS A 431 28.85 -12.97 21.27
C LYS A 431 30.18 -13.24 20.56
N GLN A 432 30.64 -12.32 19.73
CA GLN A 432 31.96 -12.42 19.08
C GLN A 432 33.10 -12.28 20.09
N LEU A 433 33.04 -11.30 21.00
CA LEU A 433 34.02 -11.11 22.08
C LEU A 433 34.11 -12.34 22.96
N TYR A 434 32.96 -12.91 23.36
CA TYR A 434 32.94 -14.14 24.15
C TYR A 434 33.56 -15.33 23.40
N SER A 435 33.29 -15.45 22.10
CA SER A 435 33.89 -16.49 21.24
C SER A 435 35.41 -16.33 21.12
N TYR A 436 35.89 -15.08 21.01
CA TYR A 436 37.32 -14.75 20.94
C TYR A 436 38.04 -14.97 22.28
N GLN A 437 37.44 -14.58 23.40
CA GLN A 437 37.98 -14.90 24.73
C GLN A 437 38.10 -16.42 24.94
N LYS A 438 37.10 -17.18 24.51
CA LYS A 438 37.13 -18.65 24.58
C LYS A 438 38.21 -19.26 23.69
N SER A 439 38.50 -18.68 22.52
CA SER A 439 39.59 -19.16 21.66
C SER A 439 40.96 -18.85 22.26
N ILE A 440 41.17 -17.65 22.81
CA ILE A 440 42.40 -17.30 23.53
C ILE A 440 42.64 -18.23 24.71
N ALA A 441 41.62 -18.47 25.55
CA ALA A 441 41.73 -19.37 26.69
C ALA A 441 42.11 -20.80 26.27
N ARG A 442 41.56 -21.30 25.15
CA ARG A 442 41.94 -22.61 24.60
C ARG A 442 43.39 -22.65 24.09
N THR A 443 43.84 -21.59 23.44
CA THR A 443 45.23 -21.48 22.96
C THR A 443 46.21 -21.41 24.14
N HIS A 444 45.89 -20.65 25.20
CA HIS A 444 46.70 -20.62 26.42
C HIS A 444 46.72 -21.95 27.17
N SER A 445 45.60 -22.68 27.23
CA SER A 445 45.57 -24.01 27.84
C SER A 445 46.41 -25.06 27.08
N ARG A 446 46.60 -24.91 25.77
CA ARG A 446 47.48 -25.79 24.97
C ARG A 446 48.96 -25.47 25.15
N GLY A 447 49.31 -24.22 25.43
CA GLY A 447 50.70 -23.80 25.67
C GLY A 447 51.26 -24.20 27.04
N GLN A 448 50.43 -24.63 27.99
CA GLN A 448 50.87 -25.11 29.32
C GLN A 448 51.07 -26.64 29.39
N SER A 449 50.68 -27.39 28.36
CA SER A 449 50.76 -28.86 28.35
C SER A 449 51.98 -29.44 27.59
N GLU A 450 52.93 -28.60 27.16
CA GLU A 450 54.15 -29.03 26.43
C GLU A 450 55.43 -29.03 27.28
N SER A 451 55.34 -29.10 28.61
CA SER A 451 56.51 -29.25 29.48
C SER A 451 56.31 -30.30 30.56
N GLU A 452 56.34 -31.58 30.20
CA GLU A 452 56.77 -32.68 31.09
C GLU A 452 56.99 -33.94 30.24
N ASP A 453 58.22 -34.07 29.75
CA ASP A 453 58.72 -35.23 29.00
C ASP A 453 59.26 -36.27 30.01
N TYR A 454 58.58 -37.41 30.17
CA TYR A 454 59.15 -38.60 30.81
C TYR A 454 59.13 -39.76 29.80
N PRO A 455 60.26 -40.46 29.60
CA PRO A 455 60.39 -41.44 28.51
C PRO A 455 59.68 -42.77 28.83
N PRO A 456 59.13 -43.46 27.81
CA PRO A 456 58.30 -44.66 28.00
C PRO A 456 59.11 -45.95 28.13
N GLU A 457 58.74 -46.79 29.10
CA GLU A 457 59.16 -48.19 29.21
C GLU A 457 58.50 -49.06 28.13
N ARG A 458 59.33 -49.85 27.43
CA ARG A 458 58.91 -50.88 26.46
C ARG A 458 58.39 -52.12 27.20
N SER A 459 57.23 -52.63 26.79
CA SER A 459 56.83 -54.02 27.05
C SER A 459 56.54 -54.72 25.73
N ASP A 460 57.41 -55.66 25.38
CA ASP A 460 57.12 -56.77 24.48
C ASP A 460 56.03 -57.67 25.10
N TYR A 461 55.15 -58.25 24.28
CA TYR A 461 54.84 -59.69 24.14
C TYR A 461 53.54 -59.92 23.33
N PRO A 462 53.40 -61.05 22.60
CA PRO A 462 52.60 -61.23 21.37
C PRO A 462 51.23 -61.93 21.59
N PRO A 463 50.39 -62.10 20.54
CA PRO A 463 48.96 -62.38 20.71
C PRO A 463 48.64 -63.88 20.77
N ALA A 464 47.63 -64.25 21.57
CA ALA A 464 47.09 -65.61 21.62
C ALA A 464 45.59 -65.66 21.32
N ARG A 465 45.24 -66.72 20.59
CA ARG A 465 43.99 -67.01 19.86
C ARG A 465 42.78 -67.35 20.73
N ASN A 466 41.61 -67.04 20.15
CA ASN A 466 40.29 -67.55 20.49
C ASN A 466 40.21 -69.09 20.39
N HIS A 467 39.56 -69.71 21.38
CA HIS A 467 38.87 -71.00 21.22
C HIS A 467 37.53 -70.96 21.97
N TYR A 468 36.45 -71.07 21.19
CA TYR A 468 35.13 -71.53 21.66
C TYR A 468 34.93 -72.95 21.11
N GLN A 469 34.51 -73.90 21.95
CA GLN A 469 33.58 -74.95 21.54
C GLN A 469 32.91 -75.62 22.76
N ARG A 470 31.56 -75.65 22.65
CA ARG A 470 30.53 -76.51 23.27
C ARG A 470 30.23 -76.39 24.75
#